data_AF-A0A7W1V7E2-F1
#
_entry.id   AF-A0A7W1V7E2-F1
#
_cell.length_a   1.000
_cell.length_b   1.000
_cell.length_c   1.000
_cell.angle_alpha   90.00
_cell.angle_beta   90.00
_cell.angle_gamma   90.00
#
_symmetry.space_group_name_H-M   'P 1'
#
loop_
_entity.id
_entity.type
_entity.pdbx_description
1 polymer ?
#
loop_
_entity_poly.entity_id
_entity_poly.type
_entity_poly.pdbx_seq_one_letter_code
_entity_poly.pdbx_strand_id
1 'polypeptide(L)' 'MKYSEAVKILGSRGEVLSESGIGGTKTIMYQWNGEGFGANMNAMFQNGKLVSKAQFGLK' A
#
# COMPACT_ATOMS: atom_id res chain seq x y z
N MET A 1 0.05 -11.72 -1.22
CA MET A 1 -0.36 -10.97 -0.02
C MET A 1 -1.60 -10.14 -0.33
N LYS A 2 -2.64 -10.25 0.50
CA LYS A 2 -3.85 -9.42 0.48
C LYS A 2 -3.64 -8.15 1.30
N TYR A 3 -4.46 -7.12 1.07
CA TYR A 3 -4.41 -5.89 1.86
C TYR A 3 -4.59 -6.15 3.36
N SER A 4 -5.52 -7.02 3.75
CA SER A 4 -5.74 -7.37 5.17
C SER A 4 -4.52 -8.01 5.84
N GLU A 5 -3.75 -8.82 5.09
CA GLU A 5 -2.50 -9.40 5.58
C GLU A 5 -1.42 -8.33 5.74
N ALA A 6 -1.34 -7.39 4.80
CA ALA A 6 -0.42 -6.24 4.90
C ALA A 6 -0.74 -5.38 6.13
N VAL A 7 -2.02 -5.07 6.37
CA VAL A 7 -2.46 -4.34 7.57
C VAL A 7 -2.10 -5.09 8.85
N LYS A 8 -2.26 -6.42 8.88
CA LYS A 8 -1.88 -7.24 10.04
C LYS A 8 -0.38 -7.20 10.31
N ILE A 9 0.46 -7.16 9.27
CA ILE A 9 1.92 -7.08 9.38
C ILE A 9 2.37 -5.68 9.80
N LEU A 10 1.81 -4.64 9.19
CA LEU A 10 2.18 -3.24 9.42
C LEU A 10 1.55 -2.64 10.68
N GLY A 11 0.57 -3.32 11.28
CA GLY A 11 -0.13 -2.85 12.48
C GLY A 11 -1.03 -1.63 12.26
N SER A 12 -1.15 -1.13 11.02
CA SER A 12 -1.92 0.06 10.69
C SER A 12 -2.55 -0.04 9.30
N ARG A 13 -3.69 0.64 9.12
CA ARG A 13 -4.34 0.77 7.81
C ARG A 13 -3.60 1.83 6.99
N GLY A 14 -3.42 1.56 5.71
CA GLY A 14 -2.89 2.56 4.78
C GLY A 14 -3.97 3.52 4.33
N GLU A 15 -3.57 4.73 3.99
CA GLU A 15 -4.42 5.72 3.33
C GLU A 15 -4.47 5.44 1.83
N VAL A 16 -5.62 5.61 1.20
CA VAL A 16 -5.73 5.45 -0.26
C VAL A 16 -5.07 6.65 -0.92
N LEU A 17 -3.97 6.40 -1.63
CA LEU A 17 -3.29 7.41 -2.42
C LEU A 17 -3.91 7.54 -3.82
N SER A 18 -4.30 6.41 -4.43
CA SER A 18 -5.04 6.39 -5.69
C SER A 18 -5.84 5.11 -5.87
N GLU A 19 -6.93 5.18 -6.63
CA GLU A 19 -7.78 4.05 -6.99
C GLU A 19 -8.23 4.16 -8.45
N SER A 20 -8.15 3.07 -9.20
CA SER A 20 -8.58 3.00 -10.59
C SER A 20 -9.09 1.62 -10.99
N GLY A 21 -9.91 1.56 -12.04
CA GLY A 21 -10.42 0.32 -12.62
C GLY A 21 -10.32 0.36 -14.14
N ILE A 22 -9.51 -0.54 -14.74
CA ILE A 22 -9.33 -0.63 -16.20
C ILE A 22 -9.45 -2.09 -16.62
N GLY A 23 -10.31 -2.37 -17.61
CA GLY A 23 -10.43 -3.71 -18.19
C GLY A 23 -10.77 -4.81 -17.17
N GLY A 24 -11.61 -4.50 -16.17
CA GLY A 24 -11.95 -5.43 -15.09
C GLY A 24 -10.87 -5.62 -14.02
N THR A 25 -9.73 -4.94 -14.14
CA THR A 25 -8.68 -4.92 -13.12
C THR A 25 -8.86 -3.71 -12.21
N LYS A 26 -9.12 -3.98 -10.92
CA LYS A 26 -9.16 -2.95 -9.88
C LYS A 26 -7.76 -2.75 -9.31
N THR A 27 -7.24 -1.54 -9.38
CA THR A 27 -5.93 -1.14 -8.84
C THR A 27 -6.13 -0.14 -7.71
N ILE A 28 -5.52 -0.36 -6.55
CA ILE A 28 -5.50 0.58 -5.43
C ILE A 28 -4.08 0.72 -4.93
N MET A 29 -3.59 1.96 -4.81
CA MET A 29 -2.34 2.28 -4.14
C MET A 29 -2.62 2.82 -2.75
N TYR A 30 -1.98 2.23 -1.75
CA TYR A 30 -2.04 2.68 -0.36
C TYR A 30 -0.71 3.29 0.05
N GLN A 31 -0.77 4.28 0.93
CA GLN A 31 0.38 4.93 1.56
C GLN A 31 0.34 4.73 3.07
N TRP A 32 1.52 4.57 3.67
CA TRP A 32 1.77 4.63 5.10
C TRP A 32 2.88 5.65 5.36
N ASN A 33 2.72 6.45 6.41
CA ASN A 33 3.77 7.34 6.90
C ASN A 33 4.56 6.62 8.01
N GLY A 34 5.88 6.73 7.94
CA GLY A 34 6.78 6.30 9.00
C GLY A 34 7.10 7.43 9.96
N GLU A 35 7.71 7.10 11.10
CA GLU A 35 8.04 8.07 12.15
C GLU A 35 9.30 8.92 11.81
N GLY A 36 10.15 8.46 10.89
CA GLY A 36 11.34 9.17 10.45
C GLY A 36 11.03 10.35 9.51
N PHE A 37 12.00 11.26 9.34
CA PHE A 37 11.84 12.43 8.45
C PHE A 37 11.58 12.01 7.00
N GLY A 38 10.36 12.28 6.52
CA GLY A 38 9.91 11.89 5.17
C GLY A 38 9.74 10.39 4.97
N ALA A 39 9.79 9.59 6.04
CA ALA A 39 9.70 8.16 5.96
C ALA A 39 8.30 7.74 5.50
N ASN A 40 8.21 6.86 4.52
CA ASN A 40 6.94 6.40 3.98
C ASN A 40 7.07 5.05 3.28
N MET A 41 5.92 4.43 3.04
CA MET A 41 5.78 3.24 2.21
C MET A 41 4.54 3.38 1.34
N ASN A 42 4.65 2.96 0.08
CA ASN A 42 3.52 2.78 -0.81
C ASN A 42 3.40 1.31 -1.23
N ALA A 43 2.16 0.81 -1.37
CA ALA A 43 1.88 -0.53 -1.87
C ALA A 43 0.71 -0.51 -2.84
N MET A 44 0.89 -1.10 -4.01
CA MET A 44 -0.13 -1.25 -5.03
C MET A 44 -0.73 -2.65 -4.98
N PHE A 45 -2.05 -2.72 -4.95
CA PHE A 45 -2.83 -3.94 -5.00
C PHE A 45 -3.68 -3.96 -6.27
N GLN A 46 -3.60 -5.06 -7.02
CA GLN A 46 -4.49 -5.32 -8.15
C GLN A 46 -5.36 -6.54 -7.86
N ASN A 47 -6.66 -6.40 -8.03
CA ASN A 47 -7.65 -7.44 -7.73
C ASN A 47 -7.43 -8.06 -6.33
N GLY A 48 -7.10 -7.21 -5.35
CA GLY A 48 -6.85 -7.58 -3.96
C GLY A 48 -5.51 -8.25 -3.67
N LYS A 49 -4.60 -8.37 -4.66
CA LYS A 49 -3.26 -8.94 -4.50
C LYS A 49 -2.19 -7.87 -4.62
N LEU A 50 -1.21 -7.88 -3.72
CA LEU A 50 -0.03 -7.02 -3.80
C LEU A 50 0.73 -7.29 -5.10
N VAL A 51 0.95 -6.25 -5.90
CA VAL A 51 1.71 -6.32 -7.16
C VAL A 51 3.00 -5.50 -7.13
N SER A 52 3.04 -4.43 -6.34
CA SER A 52 4.26 -3.65 -6.15
C SER A 52 4.27 -2.97 -4.78
N LYS A 53 5.48 -2.69 -4.29
CA LYS A 53 5.70 -1.89 -3.08
C LYS A 53 7.00 -1.10 -3.20
N ALA A 54 7.05 0.05 -2.55
CA ALA A 54 8.23 0.89 -2.41
C ALA A 54 8.23 1.52 -1.02
N GLN A 55 9.41 1.80 -0.48
CA GLN A 55 9.56 2.48 0.80
C GLN A 55 10.79 3.38 0.80
N PHE A 56 10.74 4.42 1.62
CA PHE A 56 11.84 5.34 1.84
C PHE A 56 11.94 5.68 3.33
N GLY A 57 13.16 5.75 3.86
CA GLY A 57 13.42 6.28 5.21
C GLY A 57 12.88 5.46 6.39
N LEU A 58 12.38 4.23 6.17
CA LEU A 58 11.98 3.32 7.26
C LEU A 58 13.22 2.62 7.85
N LYS A 59 13.28 2.52 9.19
CA LYS A 59 14.32 1.80 9.95
C LYS A 59 13.76 0.52 10.55
#